data_AF-A0A415FRE0-F1
#
_entry.id   AF-A0A415FRE0-F1
#
_cell.length_a   1.000
_cell.length_b   1.000
_cell.length_c   1.000
_cell.angle_alpha   90.00
_cell.angle_beta   90.00
_cell.angle_gamma   90.00
#
_symmetry.space_group_name_H-M   'P 1'
#
loop_
_entity.id
_entity.type
_entity.pdbx_description
1 polymer ?
#
loop_
_entity_poly.entity_id
_entity_poly.type
_entity_poly.pdbx_seq_one_letter_code
_entity_poly.pdbx_strand_id
1 'polypeptide(L)'
;MHQIAGVTAKGELGKKPTVSFKTPMTVEDNSYVVLQKGDGAQIEDGDRVCSQGIAISVKDGSELASTWEKNTPNCSTVVTSDTSQMTENYYKIFKSLKLNSTVAFGVNDSNSSGTSYLMVLTLVSKSKDLKKATGEKVAGVPADLPKVTLAKDGKPSIDMNGYKGSDSLVSQDLIKGKGAVVKDTQSVMAHYTGWLLDGTQFDSSWDRGQSSAFSLDSVIKGWKQGLAGHTVGSQVLLVVPPSLGYGNKDQEKIPANSTLVFVVDILAAY
;
A
#
# COMPACT_ATOMS: atom_id res chain seq x y z
N MET A 1 23.80 6.01 -8.45
CA MET A 1 23.80 6.65 -7.11
C MET A 1 25.20 6.59 -6.54
N HIS A 2 25.65 7.65 -5.87
CA HIS A 2 26.98 7.70 -5.25
C HIS A 2 27.01 6.91 -3.93
N GLN A 3 28.12 6.22 -3.67
CA GLN A 3 28.28 5.45 -2.44
C GLN A 3 28.75 6.36 -1.30
N ILE A 4 28.07 6.32 -0.16
CA ILE A 4 28.45 7.05 1.05
C ILE A 4 29.61 6.30 1.72
N ALA A 5 30.68 7.02 2.04
CA ALA A 5 31.84 6.48 2.75
C ALA A 5 31.77 6.76 4.26
N GLY A 6 32.45 5.93 5.06
CA GLY A 6 32.65 6.21 6.49
C GLY A 6 31.43 5.95 7.39
N VAL A 7 30.37 5.34 6.87
CA VAL A 7 29.19 4.90 7.65
C VAL A 7 29.24 3.39 7.80
N THR A 8 29.00 2.91 9.01
CA THR A 8 28.98 1.48 9.35
C THR A 8 27.78 1.16 10.23
N ALA A 9 27.37 -0.10 10.28
CA ALA A 9 26.38 -0.57 11.24
C ALA A 9 26.82 -1.86 11.93
N LYS A 10 26.36 -2.05 13.16
CA LYS A 10 26.49 -3.27 13.96
C LYS A 10 25.13 -3.69 14.49
N GLY A 11 25.02 -4.96 14.90
CA GLY A 11 23.79 -5.55 15.42
C GLY A 11 23.44 -6.85 14.69
N GLU A 12 22.40 -7.52 15.20
CA GLU A 12 21.81 -8.70 14.56
C GLU A 12 21.16 -8.30 13.21
N LEU A 13 21.29 -9.16 12.19
CA LEU A 13 20.66 -8.92 10.88
C LEU A 13 19.13 -8.90 11.02
N GLY A 14 18.46 -7.98 10.33
CA GLY A 14 17.00 -7.84 10.38
C GLY A 14 16.46 -7.22 11.68
N LYS A 15 17.33 -6.76 12.59
CA LYS A 15 16.96 -6.02 13.82
C LYS A 15 17.40 -4.56 13.75
N LYS A 16 16.99 -3.72 14.73
CA LYS A 16 17.40 -2.32 14.82
C LYS A 16 18.93 -2.24 14.86
N PRO A 17 19.58 -1.65 13.84
CA PRO A 17 21.04 -1.56 13.82
C PRO A 17 21.53 -0.41 14.70
N THR A 18 22.75 -0.53 15.21
CA THR A 18 23.52 0.62 15.72
C THR A 18 24.39 1.16 14.60
N VAL A 19 24.11 2.39 14.15
CA VAL A 19 24.82 3.04 13.05
C VAL A 19 25.91 3.97 13.60
N SER A 20 27.06 4.04 12.94
CA SER A 20 28.20 4.84 13.38
C SER A 20 28.91 5.50 12.20
N PHE A 21 29.23 6.78 12.35
CA PHE A 21 29.95 7.62 11.40
C PHE A 21 30.58 8.82 12.14
N LYS A 22 31.48 9.56 11.49
CA LYS A 22 32.05 10.80 12.04
C LYS A 22 31.12 11.97 11.82
N THR A 23 30.85 12.75 12.87
CA THR A 23 29.98 13.94 12.81
C THR A 23 30.80 15.25 12.88
N PRO A 24 30.37 16.32 12.20
CA PRO A 24 29.31 16.31 11.19
C PRO A 24 29.80 15.61 9.90
N MET A 25 28.87 15.09 9.10
CA MET A 25 29.15 14.67 7.72
C MET A 25 28.18 15.34 6.75
N THR A 26 28.57 15.45 5.49
CA THR A 26 27.68 15.87 4.41
C THR A 26 27.22 14.64 3.64
N VAL A 27 25.96 14.63 3.23
CA VAL A 27 25.38 13.61 2.37
C VAL A 27 24.71 14.29 1.19
N GLU A 28 24.77 13.65 0.03
CA GLU A 28 24.04 14.07 -1.16
C GLU A 28 22.69 13.36 -1.23
N ASP A 29 21.69 14.01 -1.82
CA ASP A 29 20.43 13.35 -2.15
C ASP A 29 20.69 12.16 -3.07
N ASN A 30 20.00 11.05 -2.80
CA ASN A 30 20.15 9.81 -3.56
C ASN A 30 21.59 9.24 -3.53
N SER A 31 22.37 9.54 -2.50
CA SER A 31 23.56 8.74 -2.16
C SER A 31 23.13 7.53 -1.31
N TYR A 32 23.92 6.45 -1.29
CA TYR A 32 23.57 5.23 -0.55
C TYR A 32 24.77 4.48 0.02
N VAL A 33 24.54 3.61 0.99
CA VAL A 33 25.52 2.62 1.44
C VAL A 33 24.81 1.38 1.97
N VAL A 34 25.25 0.19 1.55
CA VAL A 34 24.79 -1.07 2.13
C VAL A 34 25.57 -1.30 3.42
N LEU A 35 24.91 -1.13 4.56
CA LEU A 35 25.52 -1.20 5.89
C LEU A 35 25.65 -2.63 6.40
N GLN A 36 24.66 -3.48 6.10
CA GLN A 36 24.69 -4.90 6.43
C GLN A 36 24.13 -5.70 5.26
N LYS A 37 24.86 -6.75 4.85
CA LYS A 37 24.37 -7.71 3.87
C LYS A 37 23.49 -8.73 4.57
N GLY A 38 22.22 -8.79 4.19
CA GLY A 38 21.25 -9.74 4.71
C GLY A 38 21.55 -11.17 4.30
N ASP A 39 21.01 -12.10 5.07
CA ASP A 39 21.17 -13.54 4.92
C ASP A 39 19.88 -14.26 4.47
N GLY A 40 18.77 -13.52 4.38
CA GLY A 40 17.47 -14.07 3.99
C GLY A 40 17.26 -14.21 2.47
N ALA A 41 16.00 -14.31 2.08
CA ALA A 41 15.60 -14.49 0.68
C ALA A 41 16.03 -13.29 -0.20
N GLN A 42 16.38 -13.58 -1.46
CA GLN A 42 16.70 -12.54 -2.45
C GLN A 42 15.49 -11.63 -2.71
N ILE A 43 15.74 -10.33 -2.87
CA ILE A 43 14.71 -9.38 -3.34
C ILE A 43 14.54 -9.49 -4.86
N GLU A 44 13.28 -9.59 -5.28
CA GLU A 44 12.85 -9.91 -6.63
C GLU A 44 11.95 -8.83 -7.22
N ASP A 45 11.85 -8.81 -8.54
CA ASP A 45 10.94 -7.91 -9.24
C ASP A 45 9.48 -8.22 -8.89
N GLY A 46 8.70 -7.20 -8.57
CA GLY A 46 7.33 -7.25 -8.06
C GLY A 46 7.21 -7.58 -6.57
N ASP A 47 8.30 -7.62 -5.81
CA ASP A 47 8.20 -7.78 -4.35
C ASP A 47 7.68 -6.50 -3.69
N ARG A 48 6.68 -6.64 -2.83
CA ARG A 48 6.40 -5.65 -1.80
C ARG A 48 7.33 -5.91 -0.62
N VAL A 49 8.17 -4.92 -0.31
CA VAL A 49 9.19 -5.00 0.74
C VAL A 49 8.77 -4.14 1.91
N CYS A 50 8.69 -4.76 3.09
CA CYS A 50 8.50 -4.08 4.35
C CYS A 50 9.86 -3.72 4.96
N SER A 51 10.01 -2.47 5.36
CA SER A 51 11.23 -1.97 5.99
C SER A 51 10.96 -1.30 7.33
N GLN A 52 11.86 -1.50 8.28
CA GLN A 52 11.94 -0.71 9.50
C GLN A 52 13.05 0.33 9.33
N GLY A 53 12.78 1.57 9.74
CA GLY A 53 13.60 2.74 9.47
C GLY A 53 14.13 3.45 10.72
N ILE A 54 15.28 4.10 10.55
CA ILE A 54 15.81 5.12 11.47
C ILE A 54 16.24 6.32 10.62
N ALA A 55 15.83 7.52 10.99
CA ALA A 55 16.39 8.76 10.47
C ALA A 55 17.45 9.28 11.45
N ILE A 56 18.69 9.45 11.00
CA ILE A 56 19.81 9.88 11.85
C ILE A 56 20.39 11.19 11.31
N SER A 57 20.37 12.24 12.13
CA SER A 57 20.98 13.54 11.82
C SER A 57 22.46 13.37 11.49
N VAL A 58 22.89 13.86 10.32
CA VAL A 58 24.32 13.82 9.95
C VAL A 58 25.16 14.87 10.66
N LYS A 59 24.51 15.83 11.34
CA LYS A 59 25.17 16.93 12.07
C LYS A 59 25.78 16.45 13.38
N ASP A 60 25.04 15.64 14.13
CA ASP A 60 25.37 15.26 15.51
C ASP A 60 25.11 13.78 15.83
N GLY A 61 24.60 13.00 14.87
CA GLY A 61 24.33 11.58 15.05
C GLY A 61 23.05 11.28 15.86
N SER A 62 22.25 12.29 16.17
CA SER A 62 20.98 12.11 16.89
C SER A 62 19.95 11.35 16.04
N GLU A 63 19.20 10.46 16.67
CA GLU A 63 18.06 9.79 16.05
C GLU A 63 16.87 10.75 16.01
N LEU A 64 16.45 11.11 14.79
CA LEU A 64 15.36 12.05 14.54
C LEU A 64 14.00 11.34 14.55
N ALA A 65 13.95 10.11 14.05
CA ALA A 65 12.76 9.29 14.00
C ALA A 65 13.14 7.81 13.90
N SER A 66 12.27 6.95 14.42
CA SER A 66 12.39 5.51 14.22
C SER A 66 11.02 4.83 14.20
N THR A 67 10.93 3.73 13.45
CA THR A 67 9.73 2.89 13.36
C THR A 67 9.82 1.64 14.23
N TRP A 68 10.99 1.41 14.84
CA TRP A 68 11.28 0.22 15.64
C TRP A 68 10.55 0.23 16.99
N GLU A 69 10.31 1.40 17.59
CA GLU A 69 9.68 1.55 18.90
C GLU A 69 8.23 1.07 18.90
N LYS A 70 7.52 1.34 17.79
CA LYS A 70 6.12 0.94 17.61
C LYS A 70 5.97 -0.37 16.85
N ASN A 71 7.07 -0.93 16.34
CA ASN A 71 7.09 -2.07 15.45
C ASN A 71 6.12 -1.90 14.26
N THR A 72 6.17 -0.74 13.60
CA THR A 72 5.29 -0.39 12.46
C THR A 72 6.12 -0.31 11.17
N PRO A 73 6.44 -1.45 10.53
CA PRO A 73 7.23 -1.43 9.31
C PRO A 73 6.48 -0.71 8.18
N ASN A 74 7.22 0.01 7.35
CA ASN A 74 6.70 0.60 6.13
C ASN A 74 6.76 -0.42 4.99
N CYS A 75 5.60 -0.83 4.48
CA CYS A 75 5.47 -1.80 3.39
C CYS A 75 4.98 -1.17 2.07
N SER A 76 5.15 0.14 1.87
CA SER A 76 4.69 0.83 0.66
C SER A 76 5.55 0.54 -0.57
N THR A 77 6.80 0.11 -0.38
CA THR A 77 7.76 -0.10 -1.48
C THR A 77 7.46 -1.39 -2.24
N VAL A 78 7.17 -1.25 -3.55
CA VAL A 78 7.18 -2.36 -4.51
C VAL A 78 8.44 -2.24 -5.36
N VAL A 79 9.28 -3.26 -5.35
CA VAL A 79 10.50 -3.31 -6.16
C VAL A 79 10.11 -3.69 -7.58
N THR A 80 10.30 -2.78 -8.54
CA THR A 80 9.89 -3.00 -9.92
C THR A 80 10.86 -2.37 -10.91
N SER A 81 11.06 -3.02 -12.05
CA SER A 81 11.77 -2.46 -13.20
C SER A 81 10.97 -1.40 -13.95
N ASP A 82 9.69 -1.19 -13.62
CA ASP A 82 8.87 -0.12 -14.17
C ASP A 82 9.37 1.25 -13.69
N THR A 83 10.01 1.98 -14.61
CA THR A 83 10.64 3.27 -14.33
C THR A 83 9.65 4.38 -13.99
N SER A 84 8.35 4.18 -14.23
CA SER A 84 7.31 5.11 -13.79
C SER A 84 7.04 5.02 -12.28
N GLN A 85 7.40 3.89 -11.66
CA GLN A 85 7.16 3.61 -10.24
C GLN A 85 8.44 3.61 -9.40
N MET A 86 9.57 3.20 -9.98
CA MET A 86 10.86 3.15 -9.28
C MET A 86 12.01 3.49 -10.23
N THR A 87 12.91 4.38 -9.80
CA THR A 87 14.08 4.71 -10.63
C THR A 87 15.01 3.50 -10.76
N GLU A 88 15.68 3.38 -11.90
CA GLU A 88 16.59 2.26 -12.19
C GLU A 88 17.69 2.10 -11.12
N ASN A 89 18.14 3.20 -10.52
CA ASN A 89 19.14 3.17 -9.45
C ASN A 89 18.61 2.49 -8.18
N TYR A 90 17.41 2.88 -7.72
CA TYR A 90 16.78 2.23 -6.56
C TYR A 90 16.48 0.77 -6.86
N TYR A 91 15.97 0.47 -8.06
CA TYR A 91 15.72 -0.90 -8.50
C TYR A 91 16.98 -1.78 -8.39
N LYS A 92 18.10 -1.33 -8.97
CA LYS A 92 19.39 -2.06 -8.91
C LYS A 92 19.87 -2.26 -7.48
N ILE A 93 19.71 -1.26 -6.61
CA ILE A 93 20.07 -1.38 -5.19
C ILE A 93 19.21 -2.45 -4.53
N PHE A 94 17.87 -2.33 -4.55
CA PHE A 94 16.99 -3.31 -3.91
C PHE A 94 17.19 -4.72 -4.47
N LYS A 95 17.35 -4.88 -5.78
CA LYS A 95 17.65 -6.15 -6.43
C LYS A 95 18.96 -6.79 -6.01
N SER A 96 19.93 -6.02 -5.53
CA SER A 96 21.20 -6.53 -4.98
C SER A 96 21.08 -7.00 -3.53
N LEU A 97 20.01 -6.62 -2.82
CA LEU A 97 19.81 -6.92 -1.41
C LEU A 97 19.09 -8.25 -1.20
N LYS A 98 19.26 -8.78 0.02
CA LYS A 98 18.49 -9.90 0.57
C LYS A 98 17.64 -9.39 1.72
N LEU A 99 16.65 -10.16 2.11
CA LEU A 99 15.94 -9.94 3.37
C LEU A 99 16.95 -9.91 4.53
N ASN A 100 16.66 -9.11 5.57
CA ASN A 100 17.55 -8.77 6.68
C ASN A 100 18.73 -7.83 6.34
N SER A 101 18.84 -7.36 5.09
CA SER A 101 19.81 -6.32 4.73
C SER A 101 19.46 -4.98 5.37
N THR A 102 20.50 -4.20 5.67
CA THR A 102 20.40 -2.80 6.09
C THR A 102 21.09 -1.91 5.07
N VAL A 103 20.38 -0.92 4.56
CA VAL A 103 20.88 0.09 3.62
C VAL A 103 20.59 1.48 4.16
N ALA A 104 21.48 2.44 3.95
CA ALA A 104 21.23 3.84 4.26
C ALA A 104 21.21 4.68 2.98
N PHE A 105 20.32 5.66 2.93
CA PHE A 105 20.24 6.66 1.87
C PHE A 105 20.51 8.05 2.46
N GLY A 106 21.27 8.87 1.74
CA GLY A 106 21.49 10.27 2.09
C GLY A 106 20.31 11.12 1.67
N VAL A 107 19.83 11.95 2.60
CA VAL A 107 18.84 13.00 2.34
C VAL A 107 19.45 14.34 2.72
N ASN A 108 19.61 15.21 1.73
CA ASN A 108 20.16 16.54 1.87
C ASN A 108 19.02 17.57 1.92
N ASP A 109 18.68 18.01 3.12
CA ASP A 109 17.61 18.99 3.32
C ASP A 109 18.13 20.44 3.33
N SER A 110 19.25 20.72 2.63
CA SER A 110 19.84 22.06 2.57
C SER A 110 18.97 23.10 1.87
N ASN A 111 17.87 22.69 1.24
CA ASN A 111 16.93 23.54 0.51
C ASN A 111 15.71 23.96 1.34
N SER A 112 15.56 23.42 2.56
CA SER A 112 14.58 23.87 3.55
C SER A 112 15.29 24.12 4.89
N SER A 113 14.60 24.63 5.92
CA SER A 113 15.19 24.82 7.25
C SER A 113 15.54 23.50 7.99
N GLY A 114 15.52 22.37 7.29
CA GLY A 114 15.63 21.02 7.85
C GLY A 114 17.06 20.52 8.06
N THR A 115 17.16 19.42 8.80
CA THR A 115 18.42 18.78 9.17
C THR A 115 18.69 17.65 8.18
N SER A 116 19.77 17.71 7.40
CA SER A 116 20.20 16.57 6.56
C SER A 116 20.39 15.31 7.41
N TYR A 117 20.05 14.15 6.85
CA TYR A 117 20.02 12.89 7.61
C TYR A 117 20.33 11.67 6.75
N LEU A 118 20.73 10.59 7.42
CA LEU A 118 20.74 9.24 6.85
C LEU A 118 19.39 8.59 7.11
N MET A 119 18.71 8.17 6.04
CA MET A 119 17.56 7.28 6.11
C MET A 119 18.04 5.84 6.08
N VAL A 120 18.09 5.19 7.24
CA VAL A 120 18.57 3.82 7.41
C VAL A 120 17.39 2.86 7.37
N LEU A 121 17.33 1.98 6.37
CA LEU A 121 16.25 1.02 6.17
C LEU A 121 16.77 -0.41 6.34
N THR A 122 16.11 -1.19 7.19
CA THR A 122 16.32 -2.63 7.35
C THR A 122 15.15 -3.38 6.76
N LEU A 123 15.41 -4.32 5.84
CA LEU A 123 14.34 -5.09 5.17
C LEU A 123 13.90 -6.24 6.08
N VAL A 124 12.65 -6.23 6.53
CA VAL A 124 12.15 -7.15 7.57
C VAL A 124 11.17 -8.21 7.05
N SER A 125 10.45 -7.93 5.96
CA SER A 125 9.67 -8.95 5.25
C SER A 125 9.52 -8.61 3.77
N LYS A 126 9.25 -9.63 2.94
CA LYS A 126 8.82 -9.46 1.55
C LYS A 126 7.56 -10.27 1.28
N SER A 127 6.74 -9.80 0.36
CA SER A 127 5.54 -10.48 -0.12
C SER A 127 5.30 -10.18 -1.59
N LYS A 128 4.38 -10.92 -2.21
CA LYS A 128 3.81 -10.57 -3.52
C LYS A 128 2.39 -10.10 -3.32
N ASP A 129 2.04 -8.98 -3.93
CA ASP A 129 0.65 -8.56 -4.03
C ASP A 129 -0.14 -9.62 -4.79
N LEU A 130 -1.37 -9.87 -4.34
CA LEU A 130 -2.27 -10.74 -5.06
C LEU A 130 -2.66 -10.08 -6.39
N LYS A 131 -2.93 -10.90 -7.42
CA LYS A 131 -3.41 -10.39 -8.72
C LYS A 131 -4.93 -10.27 -8.79
N LYS A 132 -5.63 -10.95 -7.90
CA LYS A 132 -7.09 -10.99 -7.74
C LYS A 132 -7.43 -11.57 -6.36
N ALA A 133 -8.70 -11.52 -5.97
CA ALA A 133 -9.18 -12.24 -4.78
C ALA A 133 -8.90 -13.75 -4.87
N THR A 134 -8.43 -14.36 -3.77
CA THR A 134 -8.00 -15.78 -3.72
C THR A 134 -8.64 -16.57 -2.57
N GLY A 135 -9.69 -16.01 -1.97
CA GLY A 135 -10.37 -16.58 -0.82
C GLY A 135 -11.43 -17.63 -1.13
N GLU A 136 -12.25 -17.94 -0.12
CA GLU A 136 -13.41 -18.83 -0.25
C GLU A 136 -14.66 -18.03 -0.65
N LYS A 137 -15.44 -18.53 -1.61
CA LYS A 137 -16.70 -17.88 -2.00
C LYS A 137 -17.67 -17.91 -0.82
N VAL A 138 -18.26 -16.76 -0.50
CA VAL A 138 -19.23 -16.66 0.59
C VAL A 138 -20.57 -17.22 0.12
N ALA A 139 -21.11 -18.18 0.88
CA ALA A 139 -22.44 -18.70 0.68
C ALA A 139 -23.48 -17.80 1.38
N GLY A 140 -24.71 -17.74 0.84
CA GLY A 140 -25.80 -17.02 1.47
C GLY A 140 -25.68 -15.50 1.44
N VAL A 141 -25.00 -14.93 0.44
CA VAL A 141 -25.08 -13.49 0.16
C VAL A 141 -26.57 -13.10 0.03
N PRO A 142 -27.04 -12.06 0.76
CA PRO A 142 -28.45 -11.69 0.75
C PRO A 142 -29.00 -11.48 -0.67
N ALA A 143 -30.16 -12.09 -0.93
CA ALA A 143 -30.71 -12.21 -2.28
C ALA A 143 -31.27 -10.89 -2.84
N ASP A 144 -31.44 -9.88 -1.99
CA ASP A 144 -31.89 -8.53 -2.31
C ASP A 144 -30.73 -7.60 -2.71
N LEU A 145 -29.48 -7.96 -2.43
CA LEU A 145 -28.31 -7.19 -2.85
C LEU A 145 -28.04 -7.30 -4.37
N PRO A 146 -27.27 -6.35 -4.93
CA PRO A 146 -26.74 -6.47 -6.28
C PRO A 146 -26.00 -7.79 -6.49
N LYS A 147 -26.29 -8.47 -7.61
CA LYS A 147 -25.69 -9.73 -8.00
C LYS A 147 -24.41 -9.49 -8.79
N VAL A 148 -23.32 -10.09 -8.32
CA VAL A 148 -22.01 -9.96 -8.94
C VAL A 148 -21.63 -11.26 -9.65
N THR A 149 -21.16 -11.13 -10.88
CA THR A 149 -20.57 -12.22 -11.67
C THR A 149 -19.13 -11.84 -12.05
N LEU A 150 -18.26 -12.83 -12.20
CA LEU A 150 -16.83 -12.60 -12.42
C LEU A 150 -16.37 -13.19 -13.75
N ALA A 151 -15.58 -12.42 -14.50
CA ALA A 151 -14.79 -12.93 -15.61
C ALA A 151 -13.59 -13.75 -15.10
N LYS A 152 -12.87 -14.42 -16.01
CA LYS A 152 -11.75 -15.33 -15.67
C LYS A 152 -10.59 -14.63 -14.95
N ASP A 153 -10.33 -13.38 -15.31
CA ASP A 153 -9.34 -12.50 -14.69
C ASP A 153 -9.80 -11.92 -13.34
N GLY A 154 -11.06 -12.17 -12.95
CA GLY A 154 -11.66 -11.64 -11.73
C GLY A 154 -12.46 -10.36 -11.94
N LYS A 155 -12.49 -9.78 -13.16
CA LYS A 155 -13.24 -8.54 -13.41
C LYS A 155 -14.73 -8.74 -13.10
N PRO A 156 -15.32 -7.91 -12.23
CA PRO A 156 -16.72 -8.02 -11.88
C PRO A 156 -17.64 -7.41 -12.94
N SER A 157 -18.83 -7.99 -13.07
CA SER A 157 -20.01 -7.43 -13.71
C SER A 157 -21.17 -7.47 -12.73
N ILE A 158 -22.07 -6.50 -12.81
CA ILE A 158 -23.13 -6.31 -11.82
C ILE A 158 -24.51 -6.30 -12.45
N ASP A 159 -25.43 -7.00 -11.81
CA ASP A 159 -26.87 -6.84 -11.98
C ASP A 159 -27.40 -6.25 -10.67
N MET A 160 -27.97 -5.03 -10.74
CA MET A 160 -28.51 -4.36 -9.56
C MET A 160 -29.66 -5.13 -8.93
N ASN A 161 -30.25 -6.11 -9.62
CA ASN A 161 -31.24 -7.04 -9.05
C ASN A 161 -32.44 -6.30 -8.43
N GLY A 162 -32.82 -5.16 -9.05
CA GLY A 162 -33.88 -4.28 -8.57
C GLY A 162 -33.56 -3.47 -7.30
N TYR A 163 -32.34 -3.58 -6.76
CA TYR A 163 -31.89 -2.89 -5.56
C TYR A 163 -32.05 -1.37 -5.71
N LYS A 164 -32.61 -0.72 -4.67
CA LYS A 164 -32.98 0.70 -4.69
C LYS A 164 -32.05 1.61 -3.89
N GLY A 165 -30.97 1.05 -3.33
CA GLY A 165 -30.12 1.75 -2.38
C GLY A 165 -30.55 1.50 -0.93
N SER A 166 -29.73 1.98 -0.01
CA SER A 166 -29.97 1.98 1.43
C SER A 166 -29.32 3.23 2.01
N ASP A 167 -29.87 3.79 3.08
CA ASP A 167 -29.24 4.88 3.85
C ASP A 167 -28.04 4.40 4.68
N SER A 168 -27.88 3.08 4.79
CA SER A 168 -26.78 2.44 5.50
C SER A 168 -25.74 1.89 4.52
N LEU A 169 -24.48 1.89 4.95
CA LEU A 169 -23.41 1.21 4.23
C LEU A 169 -23.67 -0.29 4.21
N VAL A 170 -23.68 -0.88 3.02
CA VAL A 170 -23.53 -2.34 2.86
C VAL A 170 -22.06 -2.63 2.67
N SER A 171 -21.54 -3.58 3.46
CA SER A 171 -20.24 -4.20 3.21
C SER A 171 -20.36 -5.71 3.32
N GLN A 172 -20.19 -6.39 2.19
CA GLN A 172 -20.46 -7.83 2.07
C GLN A 172 -19.29 -8.52 1.38
N ASP A 173 -18.62 -9.45 2.06
CA ASP A 173 -17.68 -10.35 1.41
C ASP A 173 -18.43 -11.21 0.38
N LEU A 174 -17.98 -11.19 -0.86
CA LEU A 174 -18.37 -12.13 -1.93
C LEU A 174 -17.39 -13.30 -1.98
N ILE A 175 -16.11 -13.00 -1.71
CA ILE A 175 -15.04 -13.96 -1.49
C ILE A 175 -14.32 -13.53 -0.21
N LYS A 176 -14.15 -14.45 0.75
CA LYS A 176 -13.43 -14.20 2.01
C LYS A 176 -11.96 -14.59 1.89
N GLY A 177 -11.08 -13.60 1.87
CA GLY A 177 -9.63 -13.78 1.90
C GLY A 177 -9.12 -14.44 3.19
N LYS A 178 -7.86 -14.87 3.16
CA LYS A 178 -7.17 -15.49 4.31
C LYS A 178 -5.96 -14.68 4.78
N GLY A 179 -5.69 -13.54 4.15
CA GLY A 179 -4.58 -12.68 4.49
C GLY A 179 -4.86 -11.82 5.73
N ALA A 180 -3.96 -10.86 5.99
CA ALA A 180 -4.08 -9.95 7.13
C ALA A 180 -5.39 -9.16 7.08
N VAL A 181 -5.94 -8.86 8.26
CA VAL A 181 -7.11 -8.01 8.41
C VAL A 181 -6.72 -6.56 8.10
N VAL A 182 -7.52 -5.91 7.25
CA VAL A 182 -7.38 -4.50 6.88
C VAL A 182 -7.81 -3.63 8.04
N LYS A 183 -6.96 -2.68 8.42
CA LYS A 183 -7.29 -1.62 9.39
C LYS A 183 -7.69 -0.35 8.65
N ASP A 184 -8.52 0.47 9.27
CA ASP A 184 -9.10 1.68 8.67
C ASP A 184 -8.11 2.83 8.43
N THR A 185 -6.88 2.74 8.97
CA THR A 185 -5.79 3.70 8.74
C THR A 185 -4.74 3.20 7.75
N GLN A 186 -4.93 2.02 7.14
CA GLN A 186 -3.95 1.45 6.21
C GLN A 186 -4.15 1.95 4.79
N SER A 187 -3.12 1.74 3.98
CA SER A 187 -3.28 1.73 2.55
C SER A 187 -3.63 0.32 2.07
N VAL A 188 -4.47 0.23 1.04
CA VAL A 188 -4.80 -1.01 0.36
C VAL A 188 -4.39 -0.93 -1.10
N MET A 189 -3.78 -2.00 -1.62
CA MET A 189 -3.70 -2.22 -3.07
C MET A 189 -4.99 -2.91 -3.49
N ALA A 190 -5.73 -2.33 -4.42
CA ALA A 190 -7.03 -2.85 -4.81
C ALA A 190 -7.23 -2.89 -6.32
N HIS A 191 -7.88 -3.95 -6.77
CA HIS A 191 -8.70 -3.86 -7.97
C HIS A 191 -10.13 -3.50 -7.58
N TYR A 192 -10.76 -2.58 -8.30
CA TYR A 192 -12.13 -2.18 -8.10
C TYR A 192 -12.83 -1.80 -9.40
N THR A 193 -14.15 -1.89 -9.38
CA THR A 193 -15.05 -1.28 -10.35
C THR A 193 -16.20 -0.62 -9.59
N GLY A 194 -16.61 0.56 -10.04
CA GLY A 194 -17.67 1.37 -9.45
C GLY A 194 -18.80 1.64 -10.43
N TRP A 195 -20.04 1.54 -9.94
CA TRP A 195 -21.27 1.78 -10.68
C TRP A 195 -22.23 2.70 -9.92
N LEU A 196 -23.04 3.44 -10.67
CA LEU A 196 -24.25 4.08 -10.16
C LEU A 196 -25.38 3.04 -10.05
N LEU A 197 -26.44 3.32 -9.27
CA LEU A 197 -27.58 2.41 -9.10
C LEU A 197 -28.37 2.10 -10.38
N ASP A 198 -28.21 2.91 -11.43
CA ASP A 198 -28.80 2.63 -12.74
C ASP A 198 -27.97 1.60 -13.56
N GLY A 199 -26.84 1.12 -13.01
CA GLY A 199 -25.93 0.18 -13.66
C GLY A 199 -24.82 0.87 -14.47
N THR A 200 -24.78 2.20 -14.54
CA THR A 200 -23.73 2.93 -15.26
C THR A 200 -22.39 2.78 -14.53
N GLN A 201 -21.42 2.15 -15.19
CA GLN A 201 -20.04 2.07 -14.69
C GLN A 201 -19.38 3.45 -14.83
N PHE A 202 -18.87 4.00 -13.73
CA PHE A 202 -18.15 5.29 -13.77
C PHE A 202 -16.63 5.11 -13.76
N ASP A 203 -16.11 4.06 -13.12
CA ASP A 203 -14.68 3.82 -13.00
C ASP A 203 -14.34 2.32 -12.82
N SER A 204 -13.18 1.89 -13.33
CA SER A 204 -12.69 0.51 -13.25
C SER A 204 -11.18 0.42 -13.39
N SER A 205 -10.52 -0.17 -12.39
CA SER A 205 -9.09 -0.51 -12.44
C SER A 205 -8.77 -1.60 -13.47
N TRP A 206 -9.70 -2.53 -13.72
CA TRP A 206 -9.54 -3.57 -14.74
C TRP A 206 -9.51 -2.98 -16.15
N ASP A 207 -10.27 -1.92 -16.41
CA ASP A 207 -10.26 -1.24 -17.72
C ASP A 207 -8.95 -0.49 -17.96
N ARG A 208 -8.27 -0.06 -16.89
CA ARG A 208 -6.92 0.49 -16.95
C ARG A 208 -5.83 -0.58 -16.99
N GLY A 209 -6.16 -1.84 -16.77
CA GLY A 209 -5.22 -2.97 -16.74
C GLY A 209 -4.29 -3.01 -15.53
N GLN A 210 -4.51 -2.19 -14.50
CA GLN A 210 -3.65 -2.13 -13.31
C GLN A 210 -4.44 -1.80 -12.04
N SER A 211 -4.07 -2.46 -10.94
CA SER A 211 -4.59 -2.14 -9.60
C SER A 211 -4.12 -0.76 -9.13
N SER A 212 -4.73 -0.24 -8.08
CA SER A 212 -4.39 1.08 -7.55
C SER A 212 -4.26 1.05 -6.04
N ALA A 213 -3.33 1.85 -5.52
CA ALA A 213 -3.12 2.02 -4.08
C ALA A 213 -4.06 3.11 -3.54
N PHE A 214 -4.74 2.83 -2.44
CA PHE A 214 -5.64 3.76 -1.79
C PHE A 214 -5.32 3.86 -0.30
N SER A 215 -4.98 5.06 0.17
CA SER A 215 -4.99 5.34 1.60
C SER A 215 -6.44 5.40 2.09
N LEU A 216 -6.80 4.56 3.06
CA LEU A 216 -8.16 4.57 3.60
C LEU A 216 -8.50 5.89 4.33
N ASP A 217 -7.49 6.68 4.71
CA ASP A 217 -7.68 8.03 5.25
C ASP A 217 -7.99 9.11 4.20
N SER A 218 -7.81 8.80 2.91
CA SER A 218 -7.95 9.77 1.81
C SER A 218 -9.01 9.40 0.77
N VAL A 219 -9.80 8.37 1.04
CA VAL A 219 -10.95 7.94 0.21
C VAL A 219 -12.27 8.32 0.87
N ILE A 220 -13.38 8.12 0.15
CA ILE A 220 -14.73 8.32 0.68
C ILE A 220 -14.95 7.47 1.95
N LYS A 221 -15.77 7.98 2.88
CA LYS A 221 -16.03 7.33 4.18
C LYS A 221 -16.53 5.89 4.03
N GLY A 222 -17.33 5.62 3.00
CA GLY A 222 -17.84 4.29 2.69
C GLY A 222 -16.75 3.25 2.39
N TRP A 223 -15.65 3.65 1.73
CA TRP A 223 -14.50 2.77 1.52
C TRP A 223 -13.72 2.54 2.82
N LYS A 224 -13.42 3.62 3.56
CA LYS A 224 -12.72 3.52 4.85
C LYS A 224 -13.44 2.58 5.81
N GLN A 225 -14.74 2.78 6.00
CA GLN A 225 -15.57 1.98 6.89
C GLN A 225 -15.86 0.59 6.33
N GLY A 226 -16.11 0.50 5.01
CA GLY A 226 -16.55 -0.73 4.37
C GLY A 226 -15.44 -1.75 4.17
N LEU A 227 -14.19 -1.33 3.98
CA LEU A 227 -13.07 -2.26 3.78
C LEU A 227 -12.37 -2.66 5.08
N ALA A 228 -12.49 -1.86 6.14
CA ALA A 228 -11.94 -2.20 7.45
C ALA A 228 -12.58 -3.50 7.99
N GLY A 229 -11.76 -4.37 8.58
CA GLY A 229 -12.21 -5.66 9.11
C GLY A 229 -12.30 -6.78 8.06
N HIS A 230 -12.27 -6.46 6.76
CA HIS A 230 -12.06 -7.46 5.72
C HIS A 230 -10.60 -7.91 5.69
N THR A 231 -10.31 -8.95 4.92
CA THR A 231 -8.98 -9.59 4.86
C THR A 231 -8.37 -9.43 3.48
N VAL A 232 -7.05 -9.31 3.41
CA VAL A 232 -6.33 -9.40 2.13
C VAL A 232 -6.69 -10.73 1.42
N GLY A 233 -6.99 -10.62 0.13
CA GLY A 233 -7.53 -11.68 -0.72
C GLY A 233 -9.05 -11.75 -0.77
N SER A 234 -9.77 -10.89 -0.04
CA SER A 234 -11.22 -10.76 -0.14
C SER A 234 -11.65 -10.03 -1.41
N GLN A 235 -12.84 -10.36 -1.90
CA GLN A 235 -13.63 -9.52 -2.78
C GLN A 235 -14.86 -9.03 -2.01
N VAL A 236 -15.08 -7.72 -1.98
CA VAL A 236 -16.11 -7.07 -1.17
C VAL A 236 -17.06 -6.28 -2.06
N LEU A 237 -18.37 -6.51 -1.91
CA LEU A 237 -19.42 -5.65 -2.43
C LEU A 237 -19.67 -4.54 -1.42
N LEU A 238 -19.52 -3.29 -1.87
CA LEU A 238 -19.90 -2.10 -1.11
C LEU A 238 -21.09 -1.41 -1.77
N VAL A 239 -22.10 -1.06 -0.99
CA VAL A 239 -23.12 -0.07 -1.39
C VAL A 239 -23.00 1.12 -0.47
N VAL A 240 -22.56 2.24 -1.02
CA VAL A 240 -22.22 3.45 -0.28
C VAL A 240 -23.34 4.49 -0.49
N PRO A 241 -24.11 4.83 0.56
CA PRO A 241 -25.07 5.93 0.49
C PRO A 241 -24.37 7.27 0.23
N PRO A 242 -25.07 8.28 -0.29
CA PRO A 242 -24.47 9.56 -0.63
C PRO A 242 -23.76 10.24 0.56
N SER A 243 -24.31 10.10 1.77
CA SER A 243 -23.74 10.63 3.02
C SER A 243 -22.36 10.09 3.37
N LEU A 244 -22.00 8.90 2.84
CA LEU A 244 -20.71 8.25 3.00
C LEU A 244 -19.87 8.26 1.69
N GLY A 245 -20.43 8.80 0.61
CA GLY A 245 -19.80 9.00 -0.69
C GLY A 245 -19.45 10.48 -0.92
N TYR A 246 -19.87 11.03 -2.07
CA TYR A 246 -19.60 12.41 -2.47
C TYR A 246 -20.66 13.43 -2.03
N GLY A 247 -21.72 12.98 -1.34
CA GLY A 247 -22.76 13.86 -0.81
C GLY A 247 -23.46 14.67 -1.90
N ASN A 248 -23.70 15.95 -1.63
CA ASN A 248 -24.41 16.87 -2.52
C ASN A 248 -23.53 17.50 -3.61
N LYS A 249 -22.36 16.93 -3.91
CA LYS A 249 -21.42 17.44 -4.91
C LYS A 249 -21.36 16.49 -6.09
N ASP A 250 -21.32 17.06 -7.29
CA ASP A 250 -20.96 16.32 -8.49
C ASP A 250 -19.46 15.95 -8.44
N GLN A 251 -19.12 14.79 -8.98
CA GLN A 251 -17.75 14.32 -9.14
C GLN A 251 -17.58 13.63 -10.49
N GLU A 252 -17.05 14.35 -11.48
CA GLU A 252 -16.87 13.87 -12.85
C GLU A 252 -18.14 13.21 -13.43
N LYS A 253 -18.18 11.87 -13.49
CA LYS A 253 -19.29 11.06 -14.01
C LYS A 253 -20.33 10.68 -12.93
N ILE A 254 -20.16 11.19 -11.71
CA ILE A 254 -20.99 10.88 -10.55
C ILE A 254 -21.82 12.11 -10.20
N PRO A 255 -23.14 12.10 -10.44
CA PRO A 255 -24.01 13.19 -10.01
C PRO A 255 -24.07 13.33 -8.48
N ALA A 256 -24.38 14.53 -8.00
CA ALA A 256 -24.70 14.79 -6.61
C ALA A 256 -25.80 13.86 -6.10
N ASN A 257 -25.68 13.46 -4.83
CA ASN A 257 -26.59 12.57 -4.12
C ASN A 257 -26.67 11.14 -4.70
N SER A 258 -25.65 10.70 -5.43
CA SER A 258 -25.57 9.32 -5.95
C SER A 258 -25.24 8.31 -4.86
N THR A 259 -25.96 7.18 -4.88
CA THR A 259 -25.51 5.94 -4.21
C THR A 259 -24.50 5.25 -5.12
N LEU A 260 -23.38 4.81 -4.54
CA LEU A 260 -22.29 4.18 -5.28
C LEU A 260 -22.24 2.70 -4.95
N VAL A 261 -22.12 1.85 -5.96
CA VAL A 261 -21.91 0.41 -5.78
C VAL A 261 -20.50 0.09 -6.24
N PHE A 262 -19.72 -0.58 -5.39
CA PHE A 262 -18.38 -1.02 -5.73
C PHE A 262 -18.24 -2.52 -5.53
N VAL A 263 -17.42 -3.13 -6.37
CA VAL A 263 -16.82 -4.44 -6.08
C VAL A 263 -15.32 -4.25 -6.00
N VAL A 264 -14.73 -4.66 -4.87
CA VAL A 264 -13.33 -4.38 -4.52
C VAL A 264 -12.62 -5.67 -4.16
N ASP A 265 -11.57 -6.01 -4.92
CA ASP A 265 -10.59 -7.03 -4.56
C ASP A 265 -9.47 -6.39 -3.73
N ILE A 266 -9.26 -6.87 -2.51
CA ILE A 266 -8.20 -6.40 -1.62
C ILE A 266 -6.94 -7.22 -1.87
N LEU A 267 -5.95 -6.65 -2.55
CA LEU A 267 -4.77 -7.37 -3.05
C LEU A 267 -3.58 -7.35 -2.08
N ALA A 268 -3.46 -6.26 -1.32
CA ALA A 268 -2.52 -6.08 -0.23
C ALA A 268 -3.04 -5.01 0.74
N ALA A 269 -2.53 -5.02 1.97
CA ALA A 269 -2.79 -3.98 2.96
C ALA A 269 -1.50 -3.67 3.72
N TYR A 270 -1.19 -2.39 3.91
CA TYR A 270 0.02 -1.91 4.55
C TYR A 270 -0.22 -0.64 5.36
#